data_AF-A0A2V7XXK5-F1
#
_entry.id   AF-A0A2V7XXK5-F1
#
_cell.length_a   1.000
_cell.length_b   1.000
_cell.length_c   1.000
_cell.angle_alpha   90.00
_cell.angle_beta   90.00
_cell.angle_gamma   90.00
#
_symmetry.space_group_name_H-M   'P 1'
#
loop_
_entity.id
_entity.type
_entity.pdbx_description
1 polymer ?
#
loop_
_entity_poly.entity_id
_entity_poly.type
_entity_poly.pdbx_seq_one_letter_code
_entity_poly.pdbx_strand_id
1 'polypeptide(L)'
;YTRYNYAQGHMMRWSSSGAFLPSNTDAITGFQFGWDTTPAIFSSTAANGTATFAVITKENHYGDVGSYCNDNTICPPDRTATNRGYPEQYFMSSLTPDLKINWRWQNTNPNSCTRNSDGTISCVADHPFGFEWCVNAPAVDGIGTVFANSEDGNLYEIDRSGALVNQVLTQLAIGAAYTPLSIGPDGKIYTQNDGRLFVIGN
;
A
#
# COMPACT_ATOMS: atom_id res chain seq x y z
N TYR A 1 7.84 8.18 15.84
CA TYR A 1 7.15 8.60 14.61
C TYR A 1 7.05 10.12 14.60
N THR A 2 7.08 10.75 13.42
CA THR A 2 6.83 12.20 13.28
C THR A 2 5.44 12.41 12.71
N ARG A 3 4.75 13.48 13.12
CA ARG A 3 3.50 13.93 12.48
C ARG A 3 3.77 14.80 11.24
N TYR A 4 5.04 15.06 10.92
CA TYR A 4 5.44 15.86 9.77
C TYR A 4 4.70 15.41 8.51
N ASN A 5 4.21 16.39 7.76
CA ASN A 5 3.42 16.16 6.56
C ASN A 5 2.25 15.18 6.80
N TYR A 6 1.55 15.31 7.93
CA TYR A 6 0.36 14.53 8.29
C TYR A 6 0.68 13.05 8.45
N ALA A 7 1.68 12.81 9.30
CA ALA A 7 2.15 11.48 9.68
C ALA A 7 2.57 10.61 8.48
N GLN A 8 3.16 11.24 7.47
CA GLN A 8 3.65 10.58 6.27
C GLN A 8 5.12 10.18 6.42
N GLY A 9 5.42 8.93 6.13
CA GLY A 9 6.77 8.45 5.85
C GLY A 9 7.18 8.76 4.43
N HIS A 10 8.49 8.92 4.21
CA HIS A 10 9.06 9.28 2.92
C HIS A 10 10.15 8.31 2.48
N MET A 11 9.99 7.75 1.29
CA MET A 11 11.01 7.01 0.59
C MET A 11 11.89 7.98 -0.19
N MET A 12 13.18 7.96 0.13
CA MET A 12 14.17 8.87 -0.41
C MET A 12 15.21 8.09 -1.21
N ARG A 13 15.89 8.79 -2.14
CA ARG A 13 16.91 8.20 -3.00
C ARG A 13 18.22 8.96 -2.89
N TRP A 14 19.34 8.25 -2.95
CA TRP A 14 20.67 8.82 -2.95
C TRP A 14 21.53 8.24 -4.07
N SER A 15 22.50 9.01 -4.54
CA SER A 15 23.56 8.52 -5.44
C SER A 15 24.48 7.56 -4.71
N SER A 16 25.30 6.83 -5.47
CA SER A 16 26.39 6.02 -4.92
C SER A 16 27.43 6.83 -4.13
N SER A 17 27.50 8.14 -4.36
CA SER A 17 28.35 9.08 -3.60
C SER A 17 27.65 9.69 -2.37
N GLY A 18 26.40 9.31 -2.08
CA GLY A 18 25.63 9.81 -0.93
C GLY A 18 24.92 11.15 -1.17
N ALA A 19 24.88 11.66 -2.41
CA ALA A 19 24.12 12.86 -2.73
C ALA A 19 22.62 12.54 -2.80
N PHE A 20 21.78 13.35 -2.17
CA PHE A 20 20.32 13.20 -2.26
C PHE A 20 19.85 13.42 -3.71
N LEU A 21 19.00 12.51 -4.20
CA LEU A 21 18.44 12.54 -5.54
C LEU A 21 16.92 12.75 -5.42
N PRO A 22 16.41 13.97 -5.70
CA PRO A 22 15.00 14.27 -5.51
C PRO A 22 14.11 13.44 -6.43
N SER A 23 12.93 13.08 -5.92
CA SER A 23 11.83 12.52 -6.71
C SER A 23 11.09 13.64 -7.45
N ASN A 24 10.31 13.31 -8.47
CA ASN A 24 9.40 14.27 -9.10
C ASN A 24 8.06 14.44 -8.35
N THR A 25 7.77 13.57 -7.38
CA THR A 25 6.55 13.64 -6.56
C THR A 25 6.68 14.67 -5.43
N ASP A 26 7.87 14.79 -4.85
CA ASP A 26 8.26 15.87 -3.94
C ASP A 26 9.78 16.02 -3.99
N ALA A 27 10.23 17.22 -4.40
CA ALA A 27 11.65 17.54 -4.58
C ALA A 27 12.42 17.67 -3.25
N ILE A 28 11.71 17.77 -2.12
CA ILE A 28 12.30 17.98 -0.80
C ILE A 28 12.26 16.69 0.01
N THR A 29 11.18 15.92 -0.10
CA THR A 29 10.92 14.83 0.85
C THR A 29 10.99 13.43 0.24
N GLY A 30 10.78 13.25 -1.07
CA GLY A 30 10.75 11.94 -1.73
C GLY A 30 9.33 11.43 -1.98
N PHE A 31 9.15 10.11 -2.09
CA PHE A 31 7.84 9.48 -2.31
C PHE A 31 7.14 9.19 -0.96
N GLN A 32 5.88 9.58 -0.81
CA GLN A 32 5.12 9.42 0.43
C GLN A 32 4.44 8.05 0.46
N PHE A 33 4.54 7.30 1.57
CA PHE A 33 3.98 5.95 1.66
C PHE A 33 3.01 5.72 2.85
N GLY A 34 2.85 6.68 3.75
CA GLY A 34 2.13 6.52 5.02
C GLY A 34 3.04 6.09 6.18
N TRP A 35 2.48 5.41 7.18
CA TRP A 35 3.27 4.77 8.25
C TRP A 35 4.03 3.56 7.73
N ASP A 36 5.00 3.05 8.51
CA ASP A 36 5.69 1.76 8.39
C ASP A 36 5.45 0.97 7.08
N THR A 37 6.48 0.81 6.25
CA THR A 37 6.39 0.10 4.96
C THR A 37 7.45 -0.99 4.82
N THR A 38 7.12 -2.07 4.12
CA THR A 38 8.09 -3.06 3.62
C THR A 38 7.92 -3.16 2.10
N PRO A 39 8.66 -2.39 1.29
CA PRO A 39 8.47 -2.39 -0.15
C PRO A 39 9.00 -3.69 -0.77
N ALA A 40 8.39 -4.10 -1.88
CA ALA A 40 8.94 -5.14 -2.75
C ALA A 40 9.72 -4.54 -3.91
N ILE A 41 10.69 -5.29 -4.43
CA ILE A 41 11.47 -4.93 -5.60
C ILE A 41 11.21 -5.95 -6.69
N PHE A 42 10.86 -5.45 -7.88
CA PHE A 42 10.62 -6.29 -9.05
C PHE A 42 11.63 -5.96 -10.15
N SER A 43 12.48 -6.92 -10.52
CA SER A 43 13.41 -6.74 -11.64
C SER A 43 12.66 -6.70 -12.97
N SER A 44 12.98 -5.72 -13.81
CA SER A 44 12.33 -5.54 -15.10
C SER A 44 13.32 -5.11 -16.18
N THR A 45 12.84 -4.96 -17.41
CA THR A 45 13.64 -4.49 -18.54
C THR A 45 12.95 -3.28 -19.15
N ALA A 46 13.68 -2.17 -19.28
CA ALA A 46 13.17 -0.96 -19.91
C ALA A 46 12.92 -1.18 -21.41
N ALA A 47 12.16 -0.29 -22.05
CA ALA A 47 11.86 -0.37 -23.49
C ALA A 47 13.10 -0.42 -24.40
N ASN A 48 14.23 0.12 -23.93
CA ASN A 48 15.52 0.09 -24.63
C ASN A 48 16.36 -1.16 -24.35
N GLY A 49 15.82 -2.18 -23.66
CA GLY A 49 16.52 -3.43 -23.34
C GLY A 49 17.42 -3.37 -22.11
N THR A 50 17.50 -2.23 -21.41
CA THR A 50 18.35 -2.09 -20.22
C THR A 50 17.69 -2.73 -19.01
N ALA A 51 18.45 -3.51 -18.23
CA ALA A 51 18.00 -4.04 -16.95
C ALA A 51 17.68 -2.91 -15.98
N THR A 52 16.55 -3.01 -15.28
CA THR A 52 16.06 -2.03 -14.33
C THR A 52 15.19 -2.71 -13.27
N PHE A 53 14.53 -1.95 -12.42
CA PHE A 53 13.60 -2.49 -11.43
C PHE A 53 12.43 -1.53 -11.18
N ALA A 54 11.37 -2.06 -10.60
CA ALA A 54 10.29 -1.29 -9.99
C ALA A 54 10.28 -1.49 -8.48
N VAL A 55 9.86 -0.45 -7.75
CA VAL A 55 9.57 -0.53 -6.31
C VAL A 55 8.07 -0.62 -6.15
N ILE A 56 7.57 -1.65 -5.49
CA ILE A 56 6.17 -1.79 -5.14
C ILE A 56 6.01 -1.43 -3.67
N THR A 57 5.20 -0.43 -3.37
CA THR A 57 4.93 0.01 -2.01
C THR A 57 3.51 0.49 -1.89
N LYS A 58 2.96 0.42 -0.68
CA LYS A 58 1.78 1.19 -0.35
C LYS A 58 2.03 2.71 -0.45
N GLU A 59 0.92 3.42 -0.54
CA GLU A 59 0.80 4.86 -0.47
C GLU A 59 -0.52 5.18 0.24
N ASN A 60 -0.44 5.35 1.56
CA ASN A 60 -1.61 5.70 2.38
C ASN A 60 -1.66 7.21 2.60
N HIS A 61 -2.79 7.83 2.31
CA HIS A 61 -3.10 9.23 2.61
C HIS A 61 -4.09 9.28 3.76
N TYR A 62 -3.62 9.69 4.94
CA TYR A 62 -4.45 9.73 6.14
C TYR A 62 -5.34 10.98 6.20
N GLY A 63 -6.61 10.78 6.52
CA GLY A 63 -7.59 11.86 6.66
C GLY A 63 -7.58 12.57 8.01
N ASP A 64 -7.33 11.86 9.12
CA ASP A 64 -7.69 12.34 10.47
C ASP A 64 -6.53 12.28 11.49
N VAL A 65 -5.29 12.54 11.06
CA VAL A 65 -4.10 12.46 11.94
C VAL A 65 -3.69 13.79 12.59
N GLY A 66 -4.32 14.90 12.18
CA GLY A 66 -3.99 16.25 12.62
C GLY A 66 -2.66 16.79 12.08
N SER A 67 -2.36 18.05 12.38
CA SER A 67 -1.13 18.70 11.89
C SER A 67 0.08 18.46 12.79
N TYR A 68 1.28 18.61 12.22
CA TYR A 68 2.53 18.23 12.86
C TYR A 68 2.96 19.12 14.04
N CYS A 69 2.48 20.37 14.09
CA CYS A 69 2.89 21.34 15.09
C CYS A 69 1.88 21.55 16.23
N ASN A 70 0.74 20.84 16.21
CA ASN A 70 -0.35 20.98 17.19
C ASN A 70 -0.85 22.42 17.42
N ASP A 71 -0.60 23.32 16.46
CA ASP A 71 -1.07 24.70 16.46
C ASP A 71 -1.79 24.98 15.15
N ASN A 72 -3.12 25.12 15.21
CA ASN A 72 -3.96 25.32 14.03
C ASN A 72 -3.77 26.67 13.35
N THR A 73 -3.11 27.64 14.01
CA THR A 73 -2.80 28.94 13.42
C THR A 73 -1.54 28.88 12.55
N ILE A 74 -0.58 28.05 12.95
CA ILE A 74 0.70 27.87 12.25
C ILE A 74 0.60 26.75 11.21
N CYS A 75 -0.08 25.66 11.57
CA CYS A 75 -0.29 24.50 10.71
C CYS A 75 -1.78 24.12 10.76
N PRO A 76 -2.61 24.75 9.92
CA PRO A 76 -4.04 24.46 9.87
C PRO A 76 -4.29 22.95 9.66
N PRO A 77 -5.36 22.39 10.26
CA PRO A 77 -5.77 21.00 10.04
C PRO A 77 -6.51 20.87 8.70
N ASP A 78 -6.00 21.50 7.65
CA ASP A 78 -6.65 21.55 6.34
C ASP A 78 -6.77 20.17 5.71
N ARG A 79 -5.95 19.19 6.09
CA ARG A 79 -6.11 17.80 5.63
C ARG A 79 -7.11 17.06 6.52
N THR A 80 -8.34 16.99 6.03
CA THR A 80 -9.40 16.13 6.54
C THR A 80 -9.69 15.05 5.50
N ALA A 81 -10.36 13.96 5.90
CA ALA A 81 -10.71 12.86 5.00
C ALA A 81 -11.41 13.29 3.68
N THR A 82 -12.10 14.44 3.69
CA THR A 82 -12.87 14.96 2.55
C THR A 82 -12.23 16.15 1.84
N ASN A 83 -11.04 16.62 2.27
CA ASN A 83 -10.40 17.74 1.59
C ASN A 83 -9.99 17.33 0.17
N ARG A 84 -10.44 18.07 -0.85
CA ARG A 84 -10.12 17.78 -2.26
C ARG A 84 -8.64 17.85 -2.62
N GLY A 85 -7.85 18.65 -1.90
CA GLY A 85 -6.41 18.79 -2.09
C GLY A 85 -5.59 17.67 -1.45
N TYR A 86 -6.16 16.98 -0.46
CA TYR A 86 -5.55 15.82 0.19
C TYR A 86 -6.62 14.92 0.81
N PRO A 87 -7.37 14.17 -0.01
CA PRO A 87 -8.41 13.29 0.49
C PRO A 87 -7.79 12.06 1.15
N GLU A 88 -8.54 11.43 2.04
CA GLU A 88 -8.19 10.12 2.55
C GLU A 88 -8.29 9.07 1.45
N GLN A 89 -7.18 8.40 1.15
CA GLN A 89 -7.05 7.46 0.05
C GLN A 89 -5.92 6.46 0.31
N TYR A 90 -6.12 5.22 -0.13
CA TYR A 90 -5.18 4.14 0.17
C TYR A 90 -4.80 3.40 -1.11
N PHE A 91 -3.54 3.46 -1.50
CA PHE A 91 -3.05 2.90 -2.75
C PHE A 91 -2.00 1.82 -2.55
N MET A 92 -2.00 0.85 -3.46
CA MET A 92 -0.80 0.11 -3.80
C MET A 92 -0.19 0.74 -5.04
N SER A 93 1.10 1.05 -5.00
CA SER A 93 1.78 1.86 -6.02
C SER A 93 3.03 1.14 -6.55
N SER A 94 3.25 1.23 -7.85
CA SER A 94 4.49 0.83 -8.51
C SER A 94 5.28 2.07 -8.89
N LEU A 95 6.57 2.07 -8.57
CA LEU A 95 7.48 3.17 -8.82
C LEU A 95 8.65 2.75 -9.70
N THR A 96 9.16 3.66 -10.52
CA THR A 96 10.45 3.54 -11.18
C THR A 96 11.61 3.63 -10.19
N PRO A 97 12.87 3.33 -10.59
CA PRO A 97 14.04 3.50 -9.71
C PRO A 97 14.28 4.94 -9.24
N ASP A 98 13.75 5.93 -9.97
CA ASP A 98 13.76 7.34 -9.60
C ASP A 98 12.50 7.79 -8.85
N LEU A 99 11.75 6.83 -8.29
CA LEU A 99 10.56 7.02 -7.45
C LEU A 99 9.39 7.73 -8.16
N LYS A 100 9.30 7.61 -9.48
CA LYS A 100 8.15 8.09 -10.25
C LYS A 100 7.08 7.01 -10.29
N ILE A 101 5.83 7.40 -10.15
CA ILE A 101 4.71 6.46 -10.25
C ILE A 101 4.60 5.90 -11.67
N ASN A 102 4.65 4.57 -11.77
CA ASN A 102 4.23 3.81 -12.95
C ASN A 102 2.71 3.68 -12.97
N TRP A 103 2.14 3.21 -11.86
CA TRP A 103 0.70 3.03 -11.67
C TRP A 103 0.34 3.05 -10.18
N ARG A 104 -0.96 3.26 -9.91
CA ARG A 104 -1.58 3.17 -8.60
C ARG A 104 -2.86 2.35 -8.71
N TRP A 105 -3.09 1.47 -7.74
CA TRP A 105 -4.38 0.82 -7.53
C TRP A 105 -4.95 1.28 -6.18
N GLN A 106 -6.16 1.83 -6.16
CA GLN A 106 -6.80 2.34 -4.95
C GLN A 106 -7.70 1.27 -4.32
N ASN A 107 -7.55 1.02 -3.02
CA ASN A 107 -8.57 0.30 -2.26
C ASN A 107 -9.75 1.23 -1.99
N THR A 108 -10.92 0.89 -2.54
CA THR A 108 -12.17 1.65 -2.38
C THR A 108 -13.26 0.85 -1.65
N ASN A 109 -12.92 -0.30 -1.07
CA ASN A 109 -13.89 -1.14 -0.35
C ASN A 109 -14.42 -0.39 0.89
N PRO A 110 -15.74 -0.15 1.00
CA PRO A 110 -16.29 0.56 2.14
C PRO A 110 -16.71 -0.35 3.30
N ASN A 111 -16.58 -1.67 3.13
CA ASN A 111 -17.21 -2.65 4.01
C ASN A 111 -16.18 -3.43 4.83
N SER A 112 -16.36 -3.41 6.15
CA SER A 112 -15.77 -4.41 7.04
C SER A 112 -16.56 -5.71 6.94
N CYS A 113 -15.96 -6.74 6.36
CA CYS A 113 -16.58 -8.05 6.21
C CYS A 113 -15.95 -9.10 7.14
N THR A 114 -16.72 -10.13 7.51
CA THR A 114 -16.26 -11.27 8.30
C THR A 114 -16.89 -12.56 7.78
N ARG A 115 -16.07 -13.60 7.61
CA ARG A 115 -16.52 -14.95 7.32
C ARG A 115 -16.96 -15.64 8.60
N ASN A 116 -18.23 -16.01 8.68
CA ASN A 116 -18.83 -16.68 9.82
C ASN A 116 -18.48 -18.17 9.83
N SER A 117 -18.71 -18.82 10.98
CA SER A 117 -18.44 -20.26 11.16
C SER A 117 -19.29 -21.17 10.28
N ASP A 118 -20.46 -20.71 9.83
CA ASP A 118 -21.34 -21.41 8.89
C ASP A 118 -20.95 -21.18 7.41
N GLY A 119 -19.86 -20.44 7.16
CA GLY A 119 -19.35 -20.12 5.83
C GLY A 119 -19.97 -18.89 5.17
N THR A 120 -21.01 -18.29 5.78
CA THR A 120 -21.59 -17.03 5.29
C THR A 120 -20.65 -15.85 5.53
N ILE A 121 -20.90 -14.72 4.85
CA ILE A 121 -20.14 -13.48 5.03
C ILE A 121 -21.11 -12.39 5.50
N SER A 122 -20.76 -11.74 6.62
CA SER A 122 -21.44 -10.56 7.14
C SER A 122 -20.60 -9.32 6.87
N CYS A 123 -21.21 -8.21 6.48
CA CYS A 123 -20.51 -6.97 6.19
C CYS A 123 -21.21 -5.75 6.82
N VAL A 124 -20.43 -4.76 7.25
CA VAL A 124 -20.90 -3.46 7.71
C VAL A 124 -20.19 -2.38 6.90
N ALA A 125 -20.95 -1.42 6.36
CA ALA A 125 -20.38 -0.26 5.66
C ALA A 125 -19.94 0.80 6.69
N ASP A 126 -18.64 0.83 6.98
CA ASP A 126 -18.04 1.68 8.02
C ASP A 126 -16.72 2.35 7.60
N HIS A 127 -16.20 2.07 6.39
CA HIS A 127 -14.96 2.65 5.86
C HIS A 127 -15.22 3.48 4.60
N PRO A 128 -15.87 4.65 4.69
CA PRO A 128 -16.32 5.42 3.52
C PRO A 128 -15.18 5.84 2.56
N PHE A 129 -13.91 5.79 2.98
CA PHE A 129 -12.73 6.16 2.19
C PHE A 129 -11.82 4.98 1.84
N GLY A 130 -12.27 3.74 2.08
CA GLY A 130 -11.47 2.54 1.90
C GLY A 130 -10.68 2.16 3.14
N PHE A 131 -9.84 1.13 2.97
CA PHE A 131 -8.99 0.61 4.03
C PHE A 131 -7.53 0.88 3.73
N GLU A 132 -6.76 1.16 4.78
CA GLU A 132 -5.34 1.31 4.61
C GLU A 132 -4.66 -0.02 4.28
N TRP A 133 -3.47 0.11 3.70
CA TRP A 133 -2.51 -0.97 3.60
C TRP A 133 -1.62 -0.84 4.82
N CYS A 134 -1.81 -1.64 5.87
CA CYS A 134 -1.05 -1.50 7.13
C CYS A 134 0.46 -1.75 6.94
N VAL A 135 1.17 -2.32 7.91
CA VAL A 135 2.53 -2.82 7.67
C VAL A 135 2.44 -4.11 6.85
N ASN A 136 2.21 -3.96 5.55
CA ASN A 136 2.19 -5.06 4.60
C ASN A 136 3.56 -5.21 3.93
N ALA A 137 3.85 -6.43 3.51
CA ALA A 137 4.97 -6.76 2.65
C ALA A 137 4.39 -7.40 1.38
N PRO A 138 4.10 -6.62 0.31
CA PRO A 138 3.58 -7.16 -0.93
C PRO A 138 4.57 -8.18 -1.50
N ALA A 139 4.06 -9.21 -2.17
CA ALA A 139 4.89 -10.12 -2.95
C ALA A 139 4.67 -9.87 -4.44
N VAL A 140 5.71 -10.07 -5.26
CA VAL A 140 5.64 -9.85 -6.70
C VAL A 140 6.15 -11.10 -7.42
N ASP A 141 5.39 -11.62 -8.38
CA ASP A 141 5.79 -12.78 -9.15
C ASP A 141 6.80 -12.43 -10.28
N GLY A 142 7.28 -13.45 -11.00
CA GLY A 142 8.25 -13.29 -12.08
C GLY A 142 7.73 -12.49 -13.30
N ILE A 143 6.41 -12.32 -13.42
CA ILE A 143 5.76 -11.53 -14.46
C ILE A 143 5.23 -10.20 -13.94
N GLY A 144 5.58 -9.79 -12.72
CA GLY A 144 5.27 -8.48 -12.16
C GLY A 144 3.84 -8.34 -11.63
N THR A 145 3.12 -9.44 -11.41
CA THR A 145 1.84 -9.45 -10.68
C THR A 145 2.13 -9.22 -9.21
N VAL A 146 1.43 -8.26 -8.61
CA VAL A 146 1.53 -7.87 -7.21
C VAL A 146 0.43 -8.55 -6.42
N PHE A 147 0.82 -9.20 -5.34
CA PHE A 147 -0.06 -9.76 -4.33
C PHE A 147 0.08 -8.92 -3.06
N ALA A 148 -1.03 -8.46 -2.51
CA ALA A 148 -1.02 -7.59 -1.33
C ALA A 148 -2.26 -7.82 -0.48
N ASN A 149 -2.09 -7.92 0.84
CA ASN A 149 -3.20 -7.96 1.76
C ASN A 149 -3.51 -6.54 2.29
N SER A 150 -4.79 -6.27 2.55
CA SER A 150 -5.28 -5.01 3.12
C SER A 150 -5.99 -5.27 4.45
N GLU A 151 -6.17 -4.22 5.26
CA GLU A 151 -6.91 -4.28 6.53
C GLU A 151 -8.38 -4.67 6.35
N ASP A 152 -8.90 -4.57 5.13
CA ASP A 152 -10.26 -5.03 4.81
C ASP A 152 -10.41 -6.56 4.77
N GLY A 153 -9.33 -7.30 5.05
CA GLY A 153 -9.30 -8.76 5.11
C GLY A 153 -9.14 -9.44 3.75
N ASN A 154 -9.03 -8.67 2.66
CA ASN A 154 -8.82 -9.22 1.33
C ASN A 154 -7.32 -9.37 1.01
N LEU A 155 -7.01 -10.46 0.32
CA LEU A 155 -5.82 -10.56 -0.52
C LEU A 155 -6.18 -10.07 -1.93
N TYR A 156 -5.39 -9.14 -2.44
CA TYR A 156 -5.51 -8.57 -3.77
C TYR A 156 -4.45 -9.12 -4.71
N GLU A 157 -4.85 -9.36 -5.95
CA GLU A 157 -3.98 -9.67 -7.09
C GLU A 157 -4.10 -8.53 -8.11
N ILE A 158 -3.00 -7.82 -8.34
CA ILE A 158 -2.92 -6.64 -9.20
C ILE A 158 -1.87 -6.91 -10.27
N ASP A 159 -2.23 -6.79 -11.55
CA ASP A 159 -1.31 -7.07 -12.63
C ASP A 159 -0.20 -6.01 -12.78
N ARG A 160 0.77 -6.27 -13.66
CA ARG A 160 1.89 -5.36 -13.91
C ARG A 160 1.46 -3.98 -14.45
N SER A 161 0.24 -3.84 -14.97
CA SER A 161 -0.33 -2.57 -15.42
C SER A 161 -1.05 -1.79 -14.31
N GLY A 162 -1.21 -2.39 -13.13
CA GLY A 162 -1.95 -1.82 -12.00
C GLY A 162 -3.44 -2.15 -12.03
N ALA A 163 -3.89 -3.06 -12.89
CA ALA A 163 -5.28 -3.48 -12.95
C ALA A 163 -5.56 -4.59 -11.93
N LEU A 164 -6.73 -4.53 -11.28
CA LEU A 164 -7.19 -5.60 -10.41
C LEU A 164 -7.49 -6.85 -11.24
N VAL A 165 -6.85 -7.95 -10.90
CA VAL A 165 -7.11 -9.27 -11.50
C VAL A 165 -8.11 -10.03 -10.65
N ASN A 166 -7.86 -10.09 -9.34
CA ASN A 166 -8.67 -10.86 -8.40
C ASN A 166 -8.58 -10.29 -6.98
N GLN A 167 -9.56 -10.66 -6.15
CA GLN A 167 -9.54 -10.41 -4.72
C GLN A 167 -10.22 -11.55 -3.97
N VAL A 168 -9.70 -11.91 -2.80
CA VAL A 168 -10.25 -12.98 -1.95
C VAL A 168 -10.30 -12.55 -0.50
N LEU A 169 -11.50 -12.57 0.09
CA LEU A 169 -11.69 -12.40 1.53
C LEU A 169 -11.15 -13.63 2.27
N THR A 170 -10.12 -13.41 3.10
CA THR A 170 -9.45 -14.46 3.89
C THR A 170 -10.29 -14.86 5.11
N GLN A 171 -10.38 -14.02 6.14
CA GLN A 171 -11.23 -14.26 7.32
C GLN A 171 -12.08 -13.03 7.69
N LEU A 172 -11.46 -11.91 8.04
CA LEU A 172 -12.16 -10.68 8.40
C LEU A 172 -11.36 -9.42 8.11
N ALA A 173 -12.08 -8.32 7.94
CA ALA A 173 -11.55 -6.98 8.06
C ALA A 173 -11.08 -6.74 9.50
N ILE A 174 -9.79 -6.45 9.64
CA ILE A 174 -9.13 -6.19 10.91
C ILE A 174 -7.91 -5.30 10.64
N GLY A 175 -7.73 -4.27 11.46
CA GLY A 175 -6.53 -3.41 11.44
C GLY A 175 -5.28 -4.18 11.90
N ALA A 176 -4.85 -5.15 11.11
CA ALA A 176 -3.72 -6.01 11.40
C ALA A 176 -2.44 -5.41 10.83
N ALA A 177 -1.56 -4.98 11.74
CA ALA A 177 -0.19 -4.65 11.39
C ALA A 177 0.66 -5.92 11.22
N TYR A 178 1.72 -5.80 10.42
CA TYR A 178 2.76 -6.81 10.22
C TYR A 178 2.23 -8.12 9.62
N THR A 179 1.62 -7.99 8.46
CA THR A 179 1.01 -9.08 7.69
C THR A 179 1.83 -9.35 6.42
N PRO A 180 2.97 -10.03 6.50
CA PRO A 180 3.74 -10.37 5.32
C PRO A 180 3.03 -11.46 4.50
N LEU A 181 3.25 -11.44 3.19
CA LEU A 181 2.90 -12.57 2.33
C LEU A 181 4.10 -13.06 1.53
N SER A 182 4.02 -14.29 1.05
CA SER A 182 5.06 -14.90 0.22
C SER A 182 4.47 -15.76 -0.89
N ILE A 183 5.24 -15.93 -1.96
CA ILE A 183 4.91 -16.81 -3.08
C ILE A 183 5.82 -18.03 -2.98
N GLY A 184 5.23 -19.21 -2.86
CA GLY A 184 5.98 -20.47 -2.84
C GLY A 184 6.48 -20.86 -4.23
N PRO A 185 7.44 -21.79 -4.31
CA PRO A 185 7.91 -22.35 -5.59
C PRO A 185 6.81 -23.14 -6.34
N ASP A 186 5.73 -23.48 -5.64
CA ASP A 186 4.51 -24.08 -6.17
C ASP A 186 3.52 -23.04 -6.75
N GLY A 187 3.89 -21.75 -6.74
CA GLY A 187 3.05 -20.64 -7.21
C GLY A 187 1.94 -20.26 -6.25
N LYS A 188 1.86 -20.86 -5.06
CA LYS A 188 0.82 -20.54 -4.07
C LYS A 188 1.20 -19.33 -3.25
N ILE A 189 0.18 -18.59 -2.83
CA ILE A 189 0.31 -17.44 -1.94
C ILE A 189 0.11 -17.90 -0.51
N TYR A 190 1.06 -17.55 0.35
CA TYR A 190 1.04 -17.83 1.78
C TYR A 190 0.91 -16.50 2.52
N THR A 191 -0.17 -16.32 3.26
CA THR A 191 -0.50 -15.06 3.97
C THR A 191 -1.20 -15.34 5.29
N GLN A 192 -1.40 -14.31 6.12
CA GLN A 192 -2.03 -14.43 7.42
C GLN A 192 -3.17 -13.44 7.61
N ASN A 193 -4.23 -13.89 8.28
CA ASN A 193 -5.30 -13.03 8.80
C ASN A 193 -5.84 -13.65 10.09
N ASP A 194 -6.07 -12.84 11.13
CA ASP A 194 -6.61 -13.29 12.43
C ASP A 194 -5.87 -14.49 13.06
N GLY A 195 -4.53 -14.42 13.07
CA GLY A 195 -3.72 -15.49 13.65
C GLY A 195 -3.70 -16.79 12.83
N ARG A 196 -4.28 -16.82 11.63
CA ARG A 196 -4.40 -18.01 10.77
C ARG A 196 -3.59 -17.86 9.50
N LEU A 197 -2.85 -18.90 9.13
CA LEU A 197 -2.19 -19.03 7.82
C LEU A 197 -3.22 -19.42 6.75
N PHE A 198 -3.19 -18.73 5.62
CA PHE A 198 -3.94 -19.03 4.41
C PHE A 198 -2.99 -19.42 3.30
N VAL A 199 -3.40 -20.43 2.53
CA VAL A 199 -2.71 -20.87 1.30
C VAL A 199 -3.71 -20.72 0.16
N ILE A 200 -3.37 -19.89 -0.82
CA ILE A 200 -4.26 -19.51 -1.92
C ILE A 200 -3.57 -19.80 -3.25
N GLY A 201 -4.31 -20.33 -4.22
CA GLY A 201 -3.80 -20.73 -5.53
C GLY A 201 -3.80 -22.25 -5.70
N ASN A 202 -4.13 -22.72 -6.91
CA ASN A 202 -4.21 -24.13 -7.28
C ASN A 202 -3.08 -24.52 -8.19
#